data_AF-A0A2D0NGH3-F1
#
_entry.id   AF-A0A2D0NGH3-F1
#
_cell.length_a   1.000
_cell.length_b   1.000
_cell.length_c   1.000
_cell.angle_alpha   90.00
_cell.angle_beta   90.00
_cell.angle_gamma   90.00
#
_symmetry.space_group_name_H-M   'P 1'
#
loop_
_entity.id
_entity.type
_entity.pdbx_description
1 polymer ?
#
loop_
_entity_poly.entity_id
_entity_poly.type
_entity_poly.pdbx_seq_one_letter_code
_entity_poly.pdbx_strand_id
1 'polypeptide(L)'
;MRHLKLGSSILFLAGSLFLFIACQKNSLADAANELSVVHTPDQVDLDRDLLQYRHGTHEIPFKATFYTNRVPELLGEVDCLLPEYQDPNYQRGGGQGTHLGKFKTVLTFCSTAGGFYGGGSGYLEAANGDRLYIKIPSGQVKLPLPEPHPVYDAYFKDEFLVDGGTGRFAGASGSGTTNSLVDLWNEDYPPGPVIIPDHRTDHVWTGTLILPNANKRKN
;
A
#
# COMPACT_ATOMS: atom_id res chain seq x y z
N MET A 1 -41.62 18.43 44.38
CA MET A 1 -42.56 18.05 43.29
C MET A 1 -41.75 17.27 42.28
N ARG A 2 -41.65 15.93 42.37
CA ARG A 2 -42.56 14.94 41.76
C ARG A 2 -43.11 15.40 40.41
N HIS A 3 -42.57 14.85 39.31
CA HIS A 3 -43.36 14.12 38.32
C HIS A 3 -42.46 13.23 37.43
N LEU A 4 -42.75 11.93 37.50
CA LEU A 4 -42.39 10.88 36.54
C LEU A 4 -43.09 11.09 35.18
N LYS A 5 -42.51 10.52 34.12
CA LYS A 5 -43.13 9.78 32.97
C LYS A 5 -41.95 9.27 32.11
N LEU A 6 -41.56 8.00 32.05
CA LEU A 6 -42.24 6.74 31.66
C LEU A 6 -42.87 6.74 30.26
N GLY A 7 -42.37 5.83 29.42
CA GLY A 7 -42.93 5.41 28.13
C GLY A 7 -41.89 5.50 27.01
N SER A 8 -41.73 4.55 26.10
CA SER A 8 -42.35 3.24 25.94
C SER A 8 -41.50 2.48 24.93
N SER A 9 -41.34 1.18 25.15
CA SER A 9 -40.72 0.23 24.22
C SER A 9 -41.40 0.25 22.86
N ILE A 10 -40.62 0.26 21.77
CA ILE A 10 -41.09 -0.13 20.44
C ILE A 10 -40.19 -1.26 19.93
N LEU A 11 -40.81 -2.43 19.94
CA LEU A 11 -40.39 -3.72 19.42
C LEU A 11 -40.83 -3.77 17.94
N PHE A 12 -39.93 -3.88 16.96
CA PHE A 12 -40.33 -4.22 15.59
C PHE A 12 -39.33 -5.13 14.88
N LEU A 13 -39.84 -6.35 14.67
CA LEU A 13 -39.66 -7.27 13.54
C LEU A 13 -38.25 -7.71 13.10
N ALA A 14 -37.96 -8.95 13.49
CA ALA A 14 -37.11 -9.88 12.75
C ALA A 14 -37.67 -10.10 11.32
N GLY A 15 -36.89 -9.75 10.31
CA GLY A 15 -37.10 -10.15 8.92
C GLY A 15 -36.08 -11.21 8.52
N SER A 16 -36.46 -12.49 8.66
CA SER A 16 -35.70 -13.61 8.11
C SER A 16 -35.88 -13.65 6.59
N LEU A 17 -34.86 -13.21 5.85
CA LEU A 17 -34.79 -13.37 4.41
C LEU A 17 -34.24 -14.77 4.10
N PHE A 18 -35.15 -15.71 3.81
CA PHE A 18 -34.81 -17.02 3.25
C PHE A 18 -34.32 -16.85 1.80
N LEU A 19 -33.02 -16.96 1.56
CA LEU A 19 -32.49 -17.20 0.22
C LEU A 19 -32.76 -18.67 -0.17
N PHE A 20 -33.71 -18.88 -1.08
CA PHE A 20 -33.82 -20.12 -1.83
C PHE A 20 -32.69 -20.16 -2.88
N ILE A 21 -31.58 -20.82 -2.55
CA ILE A 21 -30.64 -21.29 -3.58
C ILE A 21 -31.28 -22.53 -4.22
N ALA A 22 -31.80 -22.35 -5.43
CA ALA A 22 -32.23 -23.45 -6.27
C ALA A 22 -31.01 -24.28 -6.67
N CYS A 23 -30.83 -25.44 -6.06
CA CYS A 23 -29.97 -26.51 -6.60
C CYS A 23 -30.59 -27.00 -7.91
N GLN A 24 -30.08 -26.53 -9.05
CA GLN A 24 -30.29 -27.22 -10.32
C GLN A 24 -29.65 -28.61 -10.20
N LYS A 25 -30.50 -29.65 -10.15
CA LYS A 25 -30.09 -31.03 -10.33
C LYS A 25 -29.62 -31.21 -11.78
N ASN A 26 -28.35 -30.94 -12.05
CA ASN A 26 -27.73 -31.46 -13.25
C ASN A 26 -27.63 -32.98 -13.07
N SER A 27 -28.27 -33.70 -13.98
CA SER A 27 -28.31 -35.16 -13.95
C SER A 27 -26.90 -35.71 -14.13
N LEU A 28 -26.55 -36.70 -13.32
CA LEU A 28 -25.30 -37.46 -13.37
C LEU A 28 -25.21 -38.40 -14.61
N ALA A 29 -26.03 -38.17 -15.64
CA ALA A 29 -26.14 -39.04 -16.81
C ALA A 29 -25.45 -38.49 -18.07
N ASP A 30 -25.07 -37.21 -18.10
CA ASP A 30 -24.37 -36.62 -19.27
C ASP A 30 -22.84 -36.67 -19.17
N ALA A 31 -22.28 -37.27 -18.12
CA ALA A 31 -20.83 -37.35 -17.86
C ALA A 31 -20.17 -38.65 -18.35
N ALA A 32 -20.83 -39.43 -19.21
CA ALA A 32 -20.37 -40.79 -19.58
C ALA A 32 -20.15 -41.02 -21.08
N ASN A 33 -20.00 -39.97 -21.91
CA ASN A 33 -19.74 -40.16 -23.35
C ASN A 33 -18.64 -39.30 -23.99
N GLU A 34 -17.72 -38.74 -23.22
CA GLU A 34 -16.51 -38.07 -23.77
C GLU A 34 -15.20 -38.74 -23.32
N LEU A 35 -15.22 -40.04 -23.01
CA LEU A 35 -14.02 -40.80 -22.69
C LEU A 35 -13.62 -41.73 -23.85
N SER A 36 -13.18 -41.17 -24.98
CA SER A 36 -12.26 -41.87 -25.90
C SER A 36 -11.76 -40.97 -27.04
N VAL A 37 -11.13 -39.84 -26.70
CA VAL A 37 -10.10 -39.28 -27.57
C VAL A 37 -8.88 -39.06 -26.70
N VAL A 38 -7.99 -40.05 -26.69
CA VAL A 38 -6.63 -39.88 -26.18
C VAL A 38 -5.93 -38.96 -27.18
N HIS A 39 -6.13 -37.65 -27.02
CA HIS A 39 -5.17 -36.67 -27.53
C HIS A 39 -3.93 -36.87 -26.67
N THR A 40 -2.88 -37.42 -27.26
CA THR A 40 -1.54 -37.19 -26.75
C THR A 40 -1.36 -35.67 -26.79
N PRO A 41 -1.18 -34.98 -25.65
CA PRO A 41 -0.90 -33.55 -25.69
C PRO A 41 0.36 -33.39 -26.53
N ASP A 42 0.22 -32.69 -27.64
CA ASP A 42 1.32 -32.34 -28.52
C ASP A 42 2.39 -31.68 -27.63
N GLN A 43 3.63 -32.19 -27.63
CA GLN A 43 4.69 -31.71 -26.73
C GLN A 43 4.90 -30.18 -26.83
N VAL A 44 4.48 -29.58 -27.95
CA VAL A 44 4.49 -28.15 -28.22
C VAL A 44 3.62 -27.33 -27.24
N ASP A 45 2.49 -27.87 -26.77
CA ASP A 45 1.57 -27.12 -25.89
C ASP A 45 2.06 -27.13 -24.42
N LEU A 46 2.65 -28.25 -23.99
CA LEU A 46 3.29 -28.37 -22.67
C LEU A 46 4.51 -27.44 -22.53
N ASP A 47 5.33 -27.32 -23.57
CA ASP A 47 6.49 -26.42 -23.55
C ASP A 47 6.08 -24.94 -23.54
N ARG A 48 4.99 -24.56 -24.22
CA ARG A 48 4.43 -23.20 -24.18
C ARG A 48 3.85 -22.86 -22.80
N ASP A 49 3.07 -23.76 -22.21
CA ASP A 49 2.49 -23.55 -20.89
C ASP A 49 3.57 -23.55 -19.79
N LEU A 50 4.63 -24.36 -19.93
CA LEU A 50 5.79 -24.33 -19.04
C LEU A 50 6.64 -23.07 -19.22
N LEU A 51 6.76 -22.53 -20.44
CA LEU A 51 7.39 -21.23 -20.68
C LEU A 51 6.56 -20.10 -20.07
N GLN A 52 5.23 -20.12 -20.24
CA GLN A 52 4.33 -19.13 -19.65
C GLN A 52 4.32 -19.22 -18.11
N TYR A 53 4.46 -20.42 -17.54
CA TYR A 53 4.64 -20.62 -16.10
C TYR A 53 5.99 -20.11 -15.60
N ARG A 54 7.07 -20.29 -16.39
CA ARG A 54 8.41 -19.75 -16.09
C ARG A 54 8.50 -18.22 -16.21
N HIS A 55 7.61 -17.61 -16.98
CA HIS A 55 7.53 -16.16 -17.18
C HIS A 55 6.32 -15.50 -16.53
N GLY A 56 5.53 -16.26 -15.75
CA GLY A 56 4.36 -15.74 -15.07
C GLY A 56 4.71 -14.81 -13.93
N THR A 57 3.73 -14.01 -13.51
CA THR A 57 3.76 -13.25 -12.27
C THR A 57 2.82 -13.88 -11.26
N HIS A 58 3.04 -13.62 -9.98
CA HIS A 58 2.07 -13.95 -8.93
C HIS A 58 1.85 -12.75 -8.01
N GLU A 59 0.60 -12.61 -7.58
CA GLU A 59 0.16 -11.54 -6.69
C GLU A 59 0.23 -11.99 -5.24
N ILE A 60 0.75 -11.14 -4.37
CA ILE A 60 0.81 -11.35 -2.93
C ILE A 60 0.35 -10.09 -2.18
N PRO A 61 -0.35 -10.25 -1.05
CA PRO A 61 -0.78 -9.10 -0.26
C PRO A 61 0.43 -8.35 0.31
N PHE A 62 0.34 -7.03 0.32
CA PHE A 62 1.34 -6.14 0.90
C PHE A 62 0.77 -5.39 2.10
N LYS A 63 1.50 -5.39 3.20
CA LYS A 63 1.28 -4.52 4.35
C LYS A 63 2.60 -4.10 4.96
N ALA A 64 2.78 -2.82 5.22
CA ALA A 64 3.93 -2.29 5.94
C ALA A 64 3.48 -1.30 7.03
N THR A 65 4.15 -1.34 8.17
CA THR A 65 3.98 -0.37 9.26
C THR A 65 5.35 0.18 9.61
N PHE A 66 5.52 1.49 9.50
CA PHE A 66 6.82 2.16 9.63
C PHE A 66 6.64 3.63 9.95
N TYR A 67 7.73 4.28 10.32
CA TYR A 67 7.79 5.72 10.48
C TYR A 67 8.81 6.33 9.52
N THR A 68 8.69 7.63 9.32
CA THR A 68 9.69 8.46 8.66
C THR A 68 9.88 9.77 9.42
N ASN A 69 11.10 10.28 9.38
CA ASN A 69 11.46 11.63 9.82
C ASN A 69 12.06 12.38 8.65
N ARG A 70 11.79 13.68 8.57
CA ARG A 70 12.49 14.55 7.62
C ARG A 70 13.98 14.63 7.95
N VAL A 71 14.82 14.73 6.93
CA VAL A 71 16.28 14.83 7.05
C VAL A 71 16.74 16.16 6.43
N PRO A 72 16.78 17.26 7.22
CA PRO A 72 17.04 18.61 6.72
C PRO A 72 18.36 18.76 5.94
N GLU A 73 19.39 18.05 6.36
CA GLU A 73 20.72 18.12 5.76
C GLU A 73 20.78 17.51 4.34
N LEU A 74 19.75 16.76 3.92
CA LEU A 74 19.67 16.13 2.59
C LEU A 74 18.63 16.76 1.67
N LEU A 75 18.00 17.87 2.06
CA LEU A 75 16.99 18.52 1.24
C LEU A 75 17.55 19.03 -0.10
N GLY A 76 18.84 19.40 -0.14
CA GLY A 76 19.53 19.80 -1.36
C GLY A 76 19.80 18.65 -2.34
N GLU A 77 19.56 17.39 -1.95
CA GLU A 77 19.65 16.23 -2.84
C GLU A 77 18.37 15.98 -3.64
N VAL A 78 17.27 16.65 -3.29
CA VAL A 78 15.96 16.48 -3.93
C VAL A 78 15.79 17.54 -5.01
N ASP A 79 15.69 17.09 -6.26
CA ASP A 79 15.50 17.97 -7.41
C ASP A 79 14.00 18.20 -7.69
N CYS A 80 13.56 19.43 -7.46
CA CYS A 80 12.19 19.86 -7.67
C CYS A 80 12.02 20.53 -9.03
N LEU A 81 11.87 19.68 -10.05
CA LEU A 81 11.80 20.10 -11.46
C LEU A 81 10.52 20.85 -11.84
N LEU A 82 9.45 20.67 -11.06
CA LEU A 82 8.14 21.26 -11.33
C LEU A 82 8.00 22.59 -10.57
N PRO A 83 7.76 23.72 -11.26
CA PRO A 83 7.68 25.04 -10.64
C PRO A 83 6.62 25.17 -9.53
N GLU A 84 5.57 24.37 -9.59
CA GLU A 84 4.51 24.34 -8.58
C GLU A 84 4.95 23.67 -7.26
N TYR A 85 5.91 22.75 -7.29
CA TYR A 85 6.37 21.98 -6.12
C TYR A 85 7.77 22.44 -5.70
N GLN A 86 7.89 23.54 -4.97
CA GLN A 86 9.20 24.16 -4.67
C GLN A 86 9.83 23.69 -3.35
N ASP A 87 9.09 22.97 -2.52
CA ASP A 87 9.55 22.59 -1.19
C ASP A 87 10.08 21.15 -1.20
N PRO A 88 11.41 20.93 -1.21
CA PRO A 88 11.97 19.58 -1.20
C PRO A 88 11.72 18.90 0.15
N ASN A 89 11.49 17.60 0.09
CA ASN A 89 11.37 16.74 1.24
C ASN A 89 12.21 15.48 1.05
N TYR A 90 13.09 15.22 2.01
CA TYR A 90 13.86 13.99 2.12
C TYR A 90 13.53 13.36 3.46
N GLN A 91 13.13 12.10 3.45
CA GLN A 91 12.74 11.38 4.65
C GLN A 91 13.48 10.06 4.79
N ARG A 92 13.75 9.68 6.05
CA ARG A 92 14.32 8.40 6.43
C ARG A 92 13.56 7.78 7.59
N GLY A 93 13.57 6.46 7.66
CA GLY A 93 13.05 5.77 8.83
C GLY A 93 13.16 4.26 8.67
N GLY A 94 12.21 3.55 9.27
CA GLY A 94 12.17 2.10 9.18
C GLY A 94 10.94 1.50 9.85
N GLY A 95 10.76 0.20 9.65
CA GLY A 95 9.63 -0.51 10.20
C GLY A 95 9.61 -1.98 9.82
N GLN A 96 8.41 -2.52 9.70
CA GLN A 96 8.14 -3.94 9.46
C GLN A 96 7.14 -4.08 8.30
N GLY A 97 7.42 -4.94 7.34
CA GLY A 97 6.53 -5.22 6.21
C GLY A 97 6.38 -6.71 5.93
N THR A 98 5.23 -7.09 5.38
CA THR A 98 5.01 -8.42 4.79
C THR A 98 6.03 -8.62 3.68
N HIS A 99 6.64 -9.81 3.63
CA HIS A 99 7.71 -10.18 2.70
C HIS A 99 9.05 -9.45 2.89
N LEU A 100 9.05 -8.17 3.32
CA LEU A 100 10.26 -7.39 3.64
C LEU A 100 10.91 -7.83 4.96
N GLY A 101 10.11 -8.16 5.98
CA GLY A 101 10.61 -8.27 7.35
C GLY A 101 10.86 -6.89 7.95
N LYS A 102 11.89 -6.74 8.79
CA LYS A 102 12.38 -5.42 9.22
C LYS A 102 13.08 -4.73 8.05
N PHE A 103 12.81 -3.44 7.86
CA PHE A 103 13.38 -2.66 6.75
C PHE A 103 13.75 -1.23 7.17
N LYS A 104 14.59 -0.60 6.36
CA LYS A 104 14.84 0.85 6.36
C LYS A 104 14.12 1.50 5.18
N THR A 105 13.72 2.75 5.31
CA THR A 105 13.04 3.48 4.22
C THR A 105 13.75 4.79 3.91
N VAL A 106 13.73 5.15 2.62
CA VAL A 106 14.04 6.49 2.11
C VAL A 106 12.88 6.90 1.22
N LEU A 107 12.34 8.10 1.43
CA LEU A 107 11.34 8.71 0.56
C LEU A 107 11.77 10.14 0.24
N THR A 108 11.57 10.56 -1.00
CA THR A 108 11.78 11.94 -1.46
C THR A 108 10.55 12.40 -2.21
N PHE A 109 10.20 13.68 -2.10
CA PHE A 109 9.14 14.31 -2.87
C PHE A 109 9.31 15.82 -2.85
N CYS A 110 8.57 16.51 -3.71
CA CYS A 110 8.46 17.96 -3.68
C CYS A 110 7.03 18.36 -3.33
N SER A 111 6.88 19.35 -2.47
CA SER A 111 5.58 19.84 -2.00
C SER A 111 5.34 21.29 -2.36
N THR A 112 4.08 21.69 -2.21
CA THR A 112 3.60 23.07 -2.27
C THR A 112 3.28 23.54 -0.85
N ALA A 113 3.21 24.85 -0.64
CA ALA A 113 2.73 25.44 0.61
C ALA A 113 1.29 25.00 0.98
N GLY A 114 0.49 24.54 0.01
CA GLY A 114 -0.87 24.05 0.22
C GLY A 114 -0.97 22.58 0.65
N GLY A 115 0.16 21.92 0.92
CA GLY A 115 0.19 20.50 1.35
C GLY A 115 0.04 19.48 0.21
N PHE A 116 -0.16 19.94 -1.03
CA PHE A 116 -0.04 19.08 -2.21
C PHE A 116 1.42 18.71 -2.44
N TYR A 117 1.65 17.48 -2.85
CA TYR A 117 2.99 17.01 -3.20
C TYR A 117 2.96 16.08 -4.40
N GLY A 118 4.10 15.97 -5.08
CA GLY A 118 4.26 15.20 -6.31
C GLY A 118 5.69 14.71 -6.50
N GLY A 119 5.85 13.82 -7.48
CA GLY A 119 7.16 13.24 -7.81
C GLY A 119 7.74 12.40 -6.67
N GLY A 120 6.88 11.82 -5.83
CA GLY A 120 7.31 11.01 -4.72
C GLY A 120 8.03 9.75 -5.21
N SER A 121 9.21 9.49 -4.68
CA SER A 121 10.01 8.31 -5.02
C SER A 121 10.81 7.83 -3.82
N GLY A 122 11.20 6.56 -3.81
CA GLY A 122 12.03 6.05 -2.73
C GLY A 122 12.18 4.55 -2.76
N TYR A 123 12.56 3.98 -1.62
CA TYR A 123 12.68 2.53 -1.48
C TYR A 123 12.49 2.04 -0.04
N LEU A 124 12.06 0.79 0.06
CA LEU A 124 12.07 -0.01 1.29
C LEU A 124 13.21 -1.03 1.18
N GLU A 125 14.23 -0.93 2.05
CA GLU A 125 15.41 -1.81 2.06
C GLU A 125 15.29 -2.87 3.15
N ALA A 126 15.13 -4.13 2.76
CA ALA A 126 15.08 -5.26 3.67
C ALA A 126 16.43 -5.52 4.35
N ALA A 127 16.42 -6.30 5.43
CA ALA A 127 17.62 -6.63 6.20
C ALA A 127 18.76 -7.31 5.40
N ASN A 128 18.45 -7.95 4.27
CA ASN A 128 19.43 -8.58 3.38
C ASN A 128 19.98 -7.62 2.29
N GLY A 129 19.60 -6.33 2.31
CA GLY A 129 20.01 -5.32 1.34
C GLY A 129 19.14 -5.23 0.08
N ASP A 130 18.15 -6.12 -0.07
CA ASP A 130 17.21 -6.07 -1.19
C ASP A 130 16.27 -4.86 -1.04
N ARG A 131 16.08 -4.13 -2.14
CA ARG A 131 15.25 -2.92 -2.18
C ARG A 131 13.98 -3.16 -2.97
N LEU A 132 12.88 -2.58 -2.48
CA LEU A 132 11.63 -2.43 -3.21
C LEU A 132 11.48 -0.95 -3.56
N TYR A 133 11.40 -0.62 -4.85
CA TYR A 133 11.29 0.77 -5.30
C TYR A 133 9.84 1.22 -5.31
N ILE A 134 9.61 2.43 -4.79
CA ILE A 134 8.29 3.01 -4.59
C ILE A 134 8.18 4.32 -5.36
N LYS A 135 7.01 4.57 -5.95
CA LYS A 135 6.58 5.87 -6.44
C LYS A 135 5.27 6.31 -5.81
N ILE A 136 5.14 7.60 -5.53
CA ILE A 136 3.90 8.26 -5.11
C ILE A 136 3.68 9.40 -6.10
N PRO A 137 2.87 9.20 -7.16
CA PRO A 137 2.74 10.17 -8.24
C PRO A 137 2.33 11.56 -7.75
N SER A 138 1.34 11.59 -6.86
CA SER A 138 0.82 12.79 -6.23
C SER A 138 0.10 12.43 -4.93
N GLY A 139 0.02 13.39 -4.02
CA GLY A 139 -0.79 13.27 -2.82
C GLY A 139 -1.09 14.62 -2.18
N GLN A 140 -1.81 14.58 -1.07
CA GLN A 140 -2.11 15.78 -0.30
C GLN A 140 -2.16 15.50 1.19
N VAL A 141 -1.35 16.24 1.95
CA VAL A 141 -1.45 16.30 3.41
C VAL A 141 -2.68 17.13 3.78
N LYS A 142 -3.58 16.54 4.58
CA LYS A 142 -4.85 17.15 4.99
C LYS A 142 -4.80 17.55 6.46
N LEU A 143 -5.23 18.78 6.73
CA LEU A 143 -5.33 19.40 8.04
C LEU A 143 -6.72 20.07 8.20
N PRO A 144 -7.36 20.02 9.37
CA PRO A 144 -6.99 19.18 10.51
C PRO A 144 -7.30 17.70 10.25
N LEU A 145 -6.92 16.83 11.18
CA LEU A 145 -7.50 15.49 11.26
C LEU A 145 -9.04 15.57 11.37
N PRO A 146 -9.77 14.58 10.82
CA PRO A 146 -11.23 14.51 10.96
C PRO A 146 -11.69 14.39 12.42
N GLU A 147 -10.86 13.76 13.25
CA GLU A 147 -11.06 13.61 14.69
C GLU A 147 -9.79 14.09 15.42
N PRO A 148 -9.91 14.84 16.54
CA PRO A 148 -8.75 15.27 17.31
C PRO A 148 -7.90 14.08 17.77
N HIS A 149 -6.59 14.17 17.60
CA HIS A 149 -5.63 13.17 18.06
C HIS A 149 -4.62 13.81 19.03
N PRO A 150 -4.20 13.13 20.12
CA PRO A 150 -3.29 13.73 21.11
C PRO A 150 -1.86 13.96 20.62
N VAL A 151 -1.48 13.42 19.45
CA VAL A 151 -0.11 13.41 18.93
C VAL A 151 -0.01 13.87 17.48
N TYR A 152 -1.10 13.76 16.71
CA TYR A 152 -1.04 13.95 15.26
C TYR A 152 -1.95 15.11 14.90
N ASP A 153 -1.54 15.88 13.90
CA ASP A 153 -2.26 17.07 13.46
C ASP A 153 -2.86 16.88 12.08
N ALA A 154 -2.16 16.13 11.22
CA ALA A 154 -2.52 15.95 9.82
C ALA A 154 -2.50 14.47 9.40
N TYR A 155 -3.12 14.19 8.26
CA TYR A 155 -3.15 12.86 7.67
C TYR A 155 -3.11 12.89 6.16
N PHE A 156 -2.74 11.76 5.56
CA PHE A 156 -2.94 11.54 4.14
C PHE A 156 -3.16 10.05 3.83
N LYS A 157 -3.85 9.82 2.71
CA LYS A 157 -4.22 8.49 2.23
C LYS A 157 -4.12 8.49 0.71
N ASP A 158 -2.92 8.26 0.21
CA ASP A 158 -2.54 8.44 -1.19
C ASP A 158 -2.16 7.12 -1.85
N GLU A 159 -2.26 7.05 -3.17
CA GLU A 159 -1.82 5.87 -3.91
C GLU A 159 -0.30 5.81 -4.00
N PHE A 160 0.25 4.60 -3.88
CA PHE A 160 1.64 4.33 -4.21
C PHE A 160 1.72 3.21 -5.24
N LEU A 161 2.82 3.23 -5.99
CA LEU A 161 3.17 2.22 -6.99
C LEU A 161 4.47 1.54 -6.56
N VAL A 162 4.57 0.25 -6.83
CA VAL A 162 5.84 -0.47 -6.86
C VAL A 162 6.25 -0.58 -8.31
N ASP A 163 7.41 -0.06 -8.66
CA ASP A 163 7.89 -0.01 -10.04
C ASP A 163 9.22 -0.75 -10.25
N GLY A 164 9.67 -1.49 -9.24
CA GLY A 164 10.82 -2.36 -9.34
C GLY A 164 11.35 -2.82 -7.99
N GLY A 165 12.50 -3.47 -8.05
CA GLY A 165 13.28 -3.83 -6.89
C GLY A 165 14.60 -4.48 -7.26
N THR A 166 15.36 -4.87 -6.25
CA THR A 166 16.63 -5.61 -6.38
C THR A 166 16.54 -6.97 -5.71
N GLY A 167 17.49 -7.86 -6.02
CA GLY A 167 17.58 -9.18 -5.39
C GLY A 167 16.29 -9.97 -5.54
N ARG A 168 15.68 -10.37 -4.42
CA ARG A 168 14.40 -11.12 -4.44
C ARG A 168 13.20 -10.32 -4.95
N PHE A 169 13.32 -9.01 -5.04
CA PHE A 169 12.31 -8.10 -5.58
C PHE A 169 12.63 -7.63 -7.01
N ALA A 170 13.65 -8.21 -7.66
CA ALA A 170 13.96 -7.88 -9.05
C ALA A 170 12.73 -8.11 -9.94
N GLY A 171 12.30 -7.07 -10.66
CA GLY A 171 11.11 -7.11 -11.52
C GLY A 171 9.77 -7.03 -10.76
N ALA A 172 9.77 -6.74 -9.46
CA ALA A 172 8.55 -6.52 -8.70
C ALA A 172 7.77 -5.32 -9.25
N SER A 173 6.44 -5.42 -9.25
CA SER A 173 5.52 -4.32 -9.51
C SER A 173 4.35 -4.38 -8.54
N GLY A 174 3.39 -3.48 -8.67
CA GLY A 174 2.16 -3.48 -7.87
C GLY A 174 1.75 -2.08 -7.46
N SER A 175 0.77 -2.01 -6.56
CA SER A 175 0.25 -0.75 -6.07
C SER A 175 -0.46 -0.92 -4.74
N GLY A 176 -0.77 0.20 -4.11
CA GLY A 176 -1.53 0.22 -2.88
C GLY A 176 -1.88 1.62 -2.44
N THR A 177 -2.26 1.73 -1.18
CA THR A 177 -2.66 2.97 -0.55
C THR A 177 -1.88 3.16 0.74
N THR A 178 -1.42 4.39 0.96
CA THR A 178 -0.84 4.84 2.22
C THR A 178 -1.95 5.14 3.21
N ASN A 179 -1.69 5.02 4.51
CA ASN A 179 -2.53 5.59 5.56
C ASN A 179 -1.56 6.17 6.57
N SER A 180 -1.41 7.49 6.54
CA SER A 180 -0.31 8.17 7.20
C SER A 180 -0.82 9.25 8.13
N LEU A 181 -0.25 9.31 9.32
CA LEU A 181 -0.51 10.33 10.33
C LEU A 181 0.76 11.13 10.54
N VAL A 182 0.62 12.45 10.51
CA VAL A 182 1.75 13.40 10.54
C VAL A 182 1.70 14.15 11.86
N ASP A 183 2.80 14.06 12.60
CA ASP A 183 3.07 14.91 13.74
C ASP A 183 3.70 16.21 13.22
N LEU A 184 2.93 17.29 13.25
CA LEU A 184 3.43 18.61 12.87
C LEU A 184 4.08 19.33 14.05
N TRP A 185 4.04 18.75 15.26
CA TRP A 185 4.30 19.46 16.49
C TRP A 185 5.71 20.03 16.56
N ASN A 186 5.75 21.32 16.87
CA ASN A 186 6.90 22.13 17.19
C ASN A 186 6.47 22.89 18.45
N GLU A 187 7.14 22.68 19.59
CA GLU A 187 6.52 22.95 20.89
C GLU A 187 6.20 24.42 21.18
N ASP A 188 6.76 25.36 20.42
CA ASP A 188 6.49 26.79 20.50
C ASP A 188 6.71 27.41 19.10
N TYR A 189 5.74 28.11 18.50
CA TYR A 189 6.06 28.90 17.29
C TYR A 189 5.44 30.30 17.28
N PRO A 190 6.14 31.32 17.82
CA PRO A 190 6.13 32.66 17.22
C PRO A 190 6.90 32.64 15.87
N PRO A 191 6.60 33.56 14.94
CA PRO A 191 7.01 33.44 13.54
C PRO A 191 8.52 33.66 13.35
N GLY A 192 9.22 32.65 12.81
CA GLY A 192 10.61 32.76 12.38
C GLY A 192 11.04 31.55 11.53
N PRO A 193 12.04 31.67 10.65
CA PRO A 193 12.42 30.60 9.74
C PRO A 193 13.40 29.63 10.45
N VAL A 194 12.91 28.67 11.24
CA VAL A 194 13.78 27.64 11.85
C VAL A 194 13.11 26.25 11.91
N ILE A 195 13.35 25.42 10.90
CA ILE A 195 12.97 24.00 10.92
C ILE A 195 13.81 23.28 12.01
N ILE A 196 13.17 22.73 13.05
CA ILE A 196 13.80 21.93 14.13
C ILE A 196 12.99 20.62 14.38
N PRO A 197 13.49 19.62 15.15
CA PRO A 197 13.38 18.18 14.84
C PRO A 197 12.42 17.49 15.82
N ASP A 198 11.32 16.88 15.39
CA ASP A 198 11.34 15.54 14.81
C ASP A 198 9.96 15.27 14.20
N HIS A 199 9.63 15.96 13.11
CA HIS A 199 8.41 15.73 12.33
C HIS A 199 8.33 14.28 11.88
N ARG A 200 7.65 13.47 12.69
CA ARG A 200 7.45 12.06 12.46
C ARG A 200 6.17 11.86 11.68
N THR A 201 6.26 11.09 10.62
CA THR A 201 5.09 10.53 9.97
C THR A 201 5.03 9.04 10.26
N ASP A 202 3.91 8.60 10.83
CA ASP A 202 3.61 7.19 11.01
C ASP A 202 2.75 6.67 9.88
N HIS A 203 3.14 5.51 9.35
CA HIS A 203 2.56 4.95 8.14
C HIS A 203 2.03 3.53 8.38
N VAL A 204 0.86 3.27 7.83
CA VAL A 204 0.37 1.92 7.53
C VAL A 204 0.05 1.86 6.04
N TRP A 205 0.88 1.18 5.27
CA TRP A 205 0.67 1.01 3.83
C TRP A 205 0.12 -0.37 3.54
N THR A 206 -0.85 -0.45 2.64
CA THR A 206 -1.49 -1.71 2.24
C THR A 206 -1.67 -1.75 0.74
N GLY A 207 -1.53 -2.93 0.13
CA GLY A 207 -1.70 -3.10 -1.31
C GLY A 207 -1.44 -4.53 -1.77
N THR A 208 -0.98 -4.67 -3.01
CA THR A 208 -0.61 -5.94 -3.62
C THR A 208 0.76 -5.79 -4.29
N LEU A 209 1.65 -6.74 -4.04
CA LEU A 209 2.89 -6.90 -4.81
C LEU A 209 2.69 -7.96 -5.88
N ILE A 210 3.19 -7.67 -7.07
CA ILE A 210 3.25 -8.58 -8.20
C ILE A 210 4.71 -8.96 -8.38
N LEU A 211 5.05 -10.20 -8.06
CA LEU A 211 6.42 -10.70 -8.20
C LEU A 211 6.54 -11.56 -9.46
N PRO A 212 7.67 -11.45 -10.19
CA PRO A 212 7.95 -12.42 -11.24
C PRO A 212 8.14 -13.79 -10.61
N ASN A 213 7.67 -14.83 -11.27
CA ASN A 213 7.97 -16.20 -10.88
C ASN A 213 9.47 -16.38 -10.90
N ALA A 214 10.02 -16.95 -9.82
CA ALA A 214 11.43 -17.26 -9.79
C ALA A 214 11.73 -18.18 -10.97
N ASN A 215 12.50 -17.69 -11.95
CA ASN A 215 13.05 -18.54 -12.99
C ASN A 215 13.84 -19.64 -12.27
N LYS A 216 13.30 -20.87 -12.24
CA LYS A 216 14.07 -22.05 -11.87
C LYS A 216 15.20 -22.11 -12.89
N ARG A 217 16.35 -21.51 -12.55
CA ARG A 217 17.59 -21.68 -13.30
C ARG A 217 17.74 -23.18 -13.41
N LYS A 218 17.70 -23.70 -14.65
CA LYS A 218 18.04 -25.11 -14.90
C LYS A 218 19.50 -25.22 -14.47
N ASN A 219 19.73 -25.89 -13.34
CA ASN A 219 21.06 -26.39 -12.98
C ASN A 219 21.44 -27.48 -13.97
#